data_AF-A0A8H3D486-F1
#
_entry.id   AF-A0A8H3D486-F1
#
_cell.length_a   1.000
_cell.length_b   1.000
_cell.length_c   1.000
_cell.angle_alpha   90.00
_cell.angle_beta   90.00
_cell.angle_gamma   90.00
#
_symmetry.space_group_name_H-M   'P 1'
#
loop_
_entity.id
_entity.type
_entity.pdbx_description
1 polymer ?
#
loop_
_entity_poly.entity_id
_entity_poly.type
_entity_poly.pdbx_seq_one_letter_code
_entity_poly.pdbx_strand_id
1 'polypeptide(L)'
;MLSQLRWLFIPALALQATALSLKGPKFAVTSAKASIVRAEPIDLDAPLTTVNVGKTENLRVSFTVLGDDGNPVRPHQAFLRMVDEKSGEEGIQPVKVGKDGKGKVEISVSRPPVSLPPTSENPLSVSLILGSFTHSPRTVPLFNLRLPPSAPVTPHAQEKHYAPQPLIAHKFNPEPSQPPKVVSATFAVIALAPWLVLAGLLSQISTPLDISSKALSYTGPFLSLLVALEGLLFVYWVKLRLFQVLTYGLVLAVLATGAGKRALVWKSTATK
;
A
#
# COMPACT_ATOMS: atom_id res chain seq x y z
N MET A 1 25.34 -8.01 -72.12
CA MET A 1 23.91 -7.66 -71.96
C MET A 1 23.69 -7.35 -70.48
N LEU A 2 23.04 -6.22 -70.18
CA LEU A 2 22.65 -5.66 -68.87
C LEU A 2 23.78 -5.07 -68.00
N SER A 3 23.63 -3.95 -67.29
CA SER A 3 22.85 -2.71 -67.42
C SER A 3 23.31 -1.84 -66.23
N GLN A 4 23.90 -0.68 -66.49
CA GLN A 4 24.35 0.28 -65.49
C GLN A 4 23.16 1.08 -64.94
N LEU A 5 22.77 0.88 -63.68
CA LEU A 5 21.69 1.62 -63.05
C LEU A 5 22.23 2.89 -62.38
N ARG A 6 22.19 4.01 -63.11
CA ARG A 6 22.48 5.35 -62.58
C ARG A 6 21.30 5.85 -61.76
N TRP A 7 21.50 6.02 -60.45
CA TRP A 7 20.54 6.66 -59.55
C TRP A 7 20.64 8.18 -59.72
N LEU A 8 19.57 8.81 -60.21
CA LEU A 8 19.42 10.26 -60.28
C LEU A 8 19.11 10.80 -58.88
N PHE A 9 20.07 11.49 -58.27
CA PHE A 9 19.82 12.33 -57.11
C PHE A 9 19.13 13.63 -57.57
N ILE A 10 17.88 13.82 -57.15
CA ILE A 10 17.18 15.10 -57.26
C ILE A 10 17.54 15.92 -56.01
N PRO A 11 18.22 17.07 -56.13
CA PRO A 11 18.44 17.94 -54.99
C PRO A 11 17.13 18.62 -54.61
N ALA A 12 16.59 18.30 -53.44
CA ALA A 12 15.51 19.07 -52.84
C ALA A 12 16.04 20.46 -52.49
N LEU A 13 15.51 21.51 -53.14
CA LEU A 13 15.70 22.89 -52.69
C LEU A 13 15.08 23.02 -51.30
N ALA A 14 15.93 23.06 -50.28
CA ALA A 14 15.53 23.53 -48.97
C ALA A 14 15.26 25.04 -49.07
N LEU A 15 13.99 25.44 -49.12
CA LEU A 15 13.62 26.80 -48.75
C LEU A 15 14.12 27.01 -47.32
N GLN A 16 15.12 27.90 -47.16
CA GLN A 16 15.49 28.41 -45.86
C GLN A 16 14.28 29.19 -45.33
N ALA A 17 13.49 28.54 -44.47
CA ALA A 17 12.42 29.19 -43.74
C ALA A 17 13.06 30.22 -42.81
N THR A 18 12.67 31.48 -42.97
CA THR A 18 13.25 32.64 -42.29
C THR A 18 12.58 32.85 -40.92
N ALA A 19 13.32 33.30 -39.90
CA ALA A 19 12.95 33.11 -38.49
C ALA A 19 12.23 34.31 -37.85
N LEU A 20 11.03 34.08 -37.30
CA LEU A 20 10.26 35.09 -36.56
C LEU A 20 11.04 35.63 -35.35
N SER A 21 11.01 36.94 -35.12
CA SER A 21 11.64 37.59 -33.97
C SER A 21 10.62 38.26 -33.05
N LEU A 22 10.99 38.42 -31.78
CA LEU A 22 10.14 39.05 -30.75
C LEU A 22 10.72 40.40 -30.37
N LYS A 23 9.90 41.45 -30.41
CA LYS A 23 10.29 42.80 -29.96
C LYS A 23 9.52 43.20 -28.72
N GLY A 24 10.28 43.58 -27.69
CA GLY A 24 9.79 44.09 -26.42
C GLY A 24 8.77 43.19 -25.71
N PRO A 25 9.07 41.90 -25.47
CA PRO A 25 8.25 41.11 -24.56
C PRO A 25 8.27 41.74 -23.17
N LYS A 26 7.09 41.86 -22.57
CA LYS A 26 6.91 42.42 -21.22
C LYS A 26 5.95 41.53 -20.45
N PHE A 27 6.26 41.28 -19.19
CA PHE A 27 5.27 40.73 -18.26
C PHE A 27 4.82 41.82 -17.30
N ALA A 28 3.56 41.77 -16.90
CA ALA A 28 2.98 42.62 -15.90
C ALA A 28 2.13 41.77 -14.96
N VAL A 29 2.41 41.86 -13.66
CA VAL A 29 1.57 41.32 -12.59
C VAL A 29 0.66 42.44 -12.13
N THR A 30 -0.65 42.23 -12.28
CA THR A 30 -1.69 43.19 -11.92
C THR A 30 -2.50 42.66 -10.75
N SER A 31 -2.82 43.50 -9.77
CA SER A 31 -3.73 43.16 -8.66
C SER A 31 -5.18 43.04 -9.16
N ALA A 32 -6.07 42.44 -8.36
CA ALA A 32 -7.51 42.31 -8.64
C ALA A 32 -8.22 43.64 -8.98
N LYS A 33 -7.67 44.80 -8.59
CA LYS A 33 -8.16 46.15 -8.93
C LYS A 33 -7.51 46.75 -10.19
N ALA A 34 -6.86 45.94 -11.02
CA ALA A 34 -6.13 46.32 -12.24
C ALA A 34 -4.94 47.28 -12.04
N SER A 35 -4.50 47.52 -10.79
CA SER A 35 -3.26 48.24 -10.50
C SER A 35 -2.05 47.35 -10.82
N ILE A 36 -1.03 47.91 -11.46
CA ILE A 36 0.21 47.21 -11.81
C ILE A 36 1.05 47.08 -10.54
N VAL A 37 1.28 45.84 -10.10
CA VAL A 37 2.12 45.52 -8.93
C VAL A 37 3.58 45.42 -9.36
N ARG A 38 3.83 44.79 -10.51
CA ARG A 38 5.17 44.66 -11.11
C ARG A 38 5.05 44.61 -12.62
N ALA A 39 5.89 45.31 -13.35
CA ALA A 39 5.98 45.20 -14.81
C ALA A 39 7.43 45.36 -15.24
N GLU A 40 7.98 44.35 -15.90
CA GLU A 40 9.38 44.31 -16.31
C GLU A 40 9.47 43.86 -17.79
N PRO A 41 10.40 44.45 -18.57
CA PRO A 41 10.75 43.90 -19.88
C PRO A 41 11.47 42.56 -19.71
N ILE A 42 11.25 41.66 -20.66
CA ILE A 42 11.90 40.35 -20.73
C ILE A 42 13.06 40.47 -21.69
N ASP A 43 14.27 40.29 -21.18
CA ASP A 43 15.46 40.18 -22.01
C ASP A 43 15.61 38.74 -22.48
N LEU A 44 15.65 38.54 -23.81
CA LEU A 44 15.64 37.21 -24.43
C LEU A 44 16.99 36.48 -24.33
N ASP A 45 18.08 37.21 -24.10
CA ASP A 45 19.45 36.69 -24.03
C ASP A 45 19.95 36.53 -22.57
N ALA A 46 19.12 36.93 -21.59
CA ALA A 46 19.42 36.87 -20.17
C ALA A 46 18.90 35.56 -19.53
N PRO A 47 19.43 35.13 -18.38
CA PRO A 47 18.89 33.97 -17.66
C PRO A 47 17.42 34.19 -17.26
N LEU A 48 16.63 33.11 -17.31
CA LEU A 48 15.18 33.15 -17.05
C LEU A 48 14.86 33.61 -15.62
N THR A 49 14.17 34.73 -15.50
CA THR A 49 13.72 35.27 -14.21
C THR A 49 12.53 34.48 -13.67
N THR A 50 12.46 34.30 -12.36
CA THR A 50 11.30 33.70 -11.68
C THR A 50 10.30 34.77 -11.26
N VAL A 51 9.08 34.71 -11.80
CA VAL A 51 7.97 35.60 -11.50
C VAL A 51 7.01 34.92 -10.53
N ASN A 52 6.88 35.47 -9.33
CA ASN A 52 5.92 35.00 -8.33
C ASN A 52 4.61 35.77 -8.48
N VAL A 53 3.48 35.06 -8.55
CA VAL A 53 2.14 35.65 -8.65
C VAL A 53 1.30 35.16 -7.48
N GLY A 54 0.61 36.07 -6.78
CA GLY A 54 -0.27 35.76 -5.65
C GLY A 54 -1.65 35.23 -6.05
N LYS A 55 -2.43 34.73 -5.07
CA LYS A 55 -3.76 34.14 -5.28
C LYS A 55 -4.80 35.08 -5.93
N THR A 56 -4.65 36.39 -5.75
CA THR A 56 -5.59 37.42 -6.23
C THR A 56 -5.02 38.28 -7.35
N GLU A 57 -3.86 37.89 -7.88
CA GLU A 57 -3.17 38.63 -8.94
C GLU A 57 -3.44 37.99 -10.31
N ASN A 58 -3.32 38.80 -11.36
CA ASN A 58 -3.40 38.36 -12.75
C ASN A 58 -2.04 38.60 -13.41
N LEU A 59 -1.63 37.64 -14.24
CA LEU A 59 -0.44 37.74 -15.06
C LEU A 59 -0.83 38.17 -16.47
N ARG A 60 -0.25 39.26 -16.94
CA ARG A 60 -0.42 39.77 -18.30
C ARG A 60 0.91 39.72 -19.03
N VAL A 61 0.94 39.09 -20.19
CA VAL A 61 2.12 39.07 -21.07
C VAL A 61 1.76 39.79 -22.36
N SER A 62 2.60 40.73 -22.76
CA SER A 62 2.45 41.48 -24.01
C SER A 62 3.74 41.39 -24.82
N PHE A 63 3.59 41.25 -26.14
CA PHE A 63 4.72 41.15 -27.05
C PHE A 63 4.34 41.65 -28.44
N THR A 64 5.35 41.97 -29.25
CA THR A 64 5.17 42.25 -30.67
C THR A 64 5.99 41.26 -31.48
N VAL A 65 5.35 40.56 -32.41
CA VAL A 65 6.00 39.62 -33.33
C VAL A 65 6.44 40.39 -34.57
N LEU A 66 7.70 40.22 -34.94
CA LEU A 66 8.29 40.78 -36.15
C LEU A 66 8.69 39.66 -37.11
N GLY A 67 8.50 39.91 -38.39
CA GLY A 67 9.13 39.13 -39.45
C GLY A 67 10.59 39.50 -39.62
N ASP A 68 11.27 38.83 -40.54
CA ASP A 68 12.68 39.06 -40.85
C ASP A 68 12.95 40.48 -41.35
N ASP A 69 11.96 41.10 -42.03
CA ASP A 69 12.03 42.47 -42.54
C ASP A 69 11.94 43.54 -41.44
N GLY A 70 11.87 43.14 -40.16
CA GLY A 70 11.64 44.04 -39.02
C GLY A 70 10.22 44.61 -38.95
N ASN A 71 9.36 44.24 -39.90
CA ASN A 71 7.96 44.64 -39.95
C ASN A 71 7.09 43.76 -39.03
N PRO A 72 6.05 44.33 -38.40
CA PRO A 72 5.12 43.56 -37.58
C PRO A 72 4.33 42.58 -38.46
N VAL A 73 4.39 41.30 -38.10
CA VAL A 73 3.71 40.23 -38.84
C VAL A 73 2.76 39.50 -37.90
N ARG A 74 1.58 39.15 -38.42
CA ARG A 74 0.62 38.31 -37.70
C ARG A 74 0.97 36.83 -37.93
N PRO A 75 1.40 36.08 -36.90
CA PRO A 75 1.62 34.65 -37.01
C PRO A 75 0.29 33.91 -37.19
N HIS A 76 0.34 32.74 -37.82
CA HIS A 76 -0.82 31.86 -37.99
C HIS A 76 -1.14 31.11 -36.70
N GLN A 77 -0.11 30.78 -35.91
CA GLN A 77 -0.20 30.10 -34.62
C GLN A 77 0.61 30.87 -33.58
N ALA A 78 -0.01 31.15 -32.43
CA ALA A 78 0.66 31.75 -31.28
C ALA A 78 0.09 31.11 -30.01
N PHE A 79 0.94 30.37 -29.29
CA PHE A 79 0.56 29.66 -28.08
C PHE A 79 1.52 29.97 -26.95
N LEU A 80 0.98 30.29 -25.79
CA LEU A 80 1.75 30.34 -24.56
C LEU A 80 1.75 28.94 -23.94
N ARG A 81 2.91 28.30 -23.93
CA ARG A 81 3.13 26.97 -23.36
C ARG A 81 3.69 27.13 -21.96
N MET A 82 3.14 26.37 -21.04
CA MET A 82 3.47 26.38 -19.62
C MET A 82 3.73 24.95 -19.19
N VAL A 83 4.91 24.63 -18.67
CA VAL A 83 5.34 23.24 -18.39
C VAL A 83 5.87 23.12 -16.98
N ASP A 84 5.41 22.12 -16.23
CA ASP A 84 6.06 21.72 -14.98
C ASP A 84 7.10 20.65 -15.33
N GLU A 85 8.38 20.99 -15.21
CA GLU A 85 9.49 20.12 -15.60
C GLU A 85 9.57 18.84 -14.76
N LYS A 86 9.00 18.83 -13.55
CA LYS A 86 9.05 17.65 -12.68
C LYS A 86 7.90 16.69 -12.93
N SER A 87 6.68 17.20 -13.10
CA SER A 87 5.52 16.35 -13.41
C SER A 87 5.42 16.01 -14.89
N GLY A 88 6.04 16.80 -15.77
CA GLY A 88 5.90 16.69 -17.22
C GLY A 88 4.54 17.18 -17.72
N GLU A 89 3.69 17.74 -16.87
CA GLU A 89 2.40 18.28 -17.26
C GLU A 89 2.58 19.60 -18.00
N GLU A 90 1.87 19.73 -19.12
CA GLU A 90 1.90 20.93 -19.93
C GLU A 90 0.51 21.52 -20.13
N GLY A 91 0.45 22.84 -20.14
CA GLY A 91 -0.71 23.63 -20.45
C GLY A 91 -0.43 24.58 -21.59
N ILE A 92 -1.35 24.65 -22.55
CA ILE A 92 -1.20 25.46 -23.77
C ILE A 92 -2.36 26.45 -23.85
N GLN A 93 -2.03 27.73 -23.79
CA GLN A 93 -3.00 28.81 -23.90
C GLN A 93 -2.88 29.50 -25.28
N PRO A 94 -3.94 29.51 -26.11
CA PRO A 94 -3.92 30.27 -27.36
C PRO A 94 -3.82 31.78 -27.09
N VAL A 95 -2.97 32.47 -27.86
CA VAL A 95 -2.78 33.91 -27.78
C VAL A 95 -3.34 34.57 -29.04
N LYS A 96 -4.20 35.57 -28.86
CA LYS A 96 -4.71 36.38 -29.97
C LYS A 96 -3.66 37.43 -30.35
N VAL A 97 -3.20 37.39 -31.60
CA VAL A 97 -2.29 38.38 -32.18
C VAL A 97 -3.04 39.22 -33.22
N GLY A 98 -2.95 40.54 -33.09
CA GLY A 98 -3.56 41.50 -34.01
C GLY A 98 -2.89 41.52 -35.39
N LYS A 99 -3.47 42.26 -36.33
CA LYS A 99 -2.83 42.50 -37.65
C LYS A 99 -1.49 43.25 -37.50
N ASP A 100 -1.37 44.07 -36.45
CA ASP A 100 -0.17 44.85 -36.12
C ASP A 100 0.93 44.03 -35.42
N GLY A 101 0.87 42.69 -35.45
CA GLY A 101 1.84 41.80 -34.80
C GLY A 101 1.83 41.81 -33.26
N LYS A 102 0.98 42.64 -32.62
CA LYS A 102 0.86 42.75 -31.17
C LYS A 102 0.01 41.62 -30.59
N GLY A 103 0.59 40.88 -29.66
CA GLY A 103 -0.07 39.84 -28.87
C GLY A 103 -0.25 40.27 -27.43
N LYS A 104 -1.41 39.94 -26.84
CA LYS A 104 -1.70 40.12 -25.43
C LYS A 104 -2.39 38.88 -24.88
N VAL A 105 -1.88 38.33 -23.79
CA VAL A 105 -2.48 37.23 -23.04
C VAL A 105 -2.58 37.63 -21.57
N GLU A 106 -3.69 37.29 -20.94
CA GLU A 106 -3.96 37.56 -19.54
C GLU A 106 -4.45 36.27 -18.89
N ILE A 107 -3.78 35.89 -17.81
CA ILE A 107 -4.07 34.70 -17.01
C ILE A 107 -4.48 35.19 -15.63
N SER A 108 -5.74 34.93 -15.28
CA SER A 108 -6.29 35.30 -13.98
C SER A 108 -6.15 34.15 -13.00
N VAL A 109 -5.41 34.31 -11.90
CA VAL A 109 -5.22 33.23 -10.91
C VAL A 109 -6.49 32.95 -10.11
N SER A 110 -7.38 33.94 -9.97
CA SER A 110 -8.69 33.81 -9.32
C SER A 110 -9.70 32.99 -10.13
N ARG A 111 -9.54 32.95 -11.46
CA ARG A 111 -10.30 32.12 -12.41
C ARG A 111 -9.30 31.51 -13.39
N PRO A 112 -8.54 30.48 -12.96
CA PRO A 112 -7.52 29.90 -13.80
C PRO A 112 -8.19 29.29 -15.05
N PRO A 113 -7.61 29.49 -16.24
CA PRO A 113 -8.12 28.86 -17.45
C PRO A 113 -7.90 27.34 -17.37
N VAL A 114 -8.76 26.57 -18.04
CA VAL A 114 -8.67 25.10 -18.09
C VAL A 114 -7.36 24.61 -18.72
N SER A 115 -6.71 25.46 -19.50
CA SER A 115 -5.41 25.23 -20.13
C SER A 115 -4.23 25.36 -19.16
N LEU A 116 -4.43 25.81 -17.92
CA LEU A 116 -3.36 25.89 -16.93
C LEU A 116 -3.15 24.51 -16.31
N PRO A 117 -1.91 23.98 -16.28
CA PRO A 117 -1.65 22.70 -15.64
C PRO A 117 -1.82 22.82 -14.12
N PRO A 118 -2.13 21.73 -13.42
CA PRO A 118 -2.17 21.69 -11.96
C PRO A 118 -0.88 22.28 -11.38
N THR A 119 -0.99 23.40 -10.67
CA THR A 119 0.19 24.07 -10.15
C THR A 119 0.58 23.50 -8.80
N SER A 120 1.81 22.99 -8.71
CA SER A 120 2.47 22.55 -7.48
C SER A 120 3.34 23.68 -6.88
N GLU A 121 4.18 23.39 -5.88
CA GLU A 121 5.16 24.37 -5.38
C GLU A 121 6.29 24.70 -6.37
N ASN A 122 6.40 23.91 -7.45
CA ASN A 122 7.46 24.04 -8.46
C ASN A 122 7.18 25.22 -9.41
N PRO A 123 8.23 25.91 -9.88
CA PRO A 123 8.08 26.94 -10.91
C PRO A 123 7.76 26.29 -12.27
N LEU A 124 6.84 26.92 -13.00
CA LEU A 124 6.35 26.52 -14.31
C LEU A 124 7.15 27.25 -15.40
N SER A 125 7.77 26.51 -16.32
CA SER A 125 8.53 27.10 -17.42
C SER A 125 7.57 27.65 -18.49
N VAL A 126 7.61 28.97 -18.71
CA VAL A 126 6.74 29.65 -19.67
C VAL A 126 7.49 29.95 -20.95
N SER A 127 6.98 29.43 -22.06
CA SER A 127 7.53 29.63 -23.40
C SER A 127 6.44 30.06 -24.38
N LEU A 128 6.83 30.82 -25.40
CA LEU A 128 5.95 31.28 -26.47
C LEU A 128 6.29 30.53 -27.74
N ILE A 129 5.31 29.79 -28.26
CA ILE A 129 5.41 29.05 -29.53
C ILE A 129 4.77 29.90 -30.61
N LEU A 130 5.54 30.22 -31.64
CA LEU A 130 5.11 30.96 -32.82
C LEU A 130 5.24 30.09 -34.05
N GLY A 131 4.19 30.08 -34.88
CA GLY A 131 4.15 29.38 -36.15
C GLY A 131 3.54 30.24 -37.25
N SER A 132 4.13 30.20 -38.44
CA SER A 132 3.57 30.78 -39.67
C SER A 132 3.85 29.83 -40.83
N PHE A 133 3.09 29.95 -41.93
CA PHE A 133 3.38 29.20 -43.16
C PHE A 133 4.57 29.77 -43.94
N THR A 134 4.84 31.07 -43.76
CA THR A 134 5.87 31.82 -44.50
C THR A 134 7.20 31.93 -43.77
N HIS A 135 7.21 31.74 -42.45
CA HIS A 135 8.37 31.90 -41.58
C HIS A 135 8.60 30.62 -40.77
N SER A 136 9.84 30.31 -40.42
CA SER A 136 10.18 29.14 -39.61
C SER A 136 9.54 29.23 -38.22
N PRO A 137 8.98 28.14 -37.70
CA PRO A 137 8.43 28.11 -36.35
C PRO A 137 9.53 28.40 -35.32
N ARG A 138 9.17 29.11 -34.25
CA ARG A 138 10.10 29.47 -33.18
C ARG A 138 9.46 29.31 -31.82
N THR A 139 10.19 28.67 -30.91
CA THR A 139 9.84 28.59 -29.49
C THR A 139 10.78 29.48 -28.71
N VAL A 140 10.24 30.46 -27.99
CA VAL A 140 10.99 31.44 -27.22
C VAL A 140 10.69 31.25 -25.73
N PRO A 141 11.67 30.86 -24.89
CA PRO A 141 11.47 30.83 -23.45
C PRO A 141 11.37 32.26 -22.91
N LEU A 142 10.44 32.52 -22.00
CA LEU A 142 10.18 33.88 -21.50
C LEU A 142 10.61 34.03 -20.04
N PHE A 143 10.06 33.24 -19.13
CA PHE A 143 10.33 33.30 -17.69
C PHE A 143 9.82 32.05 -16.99
N ASN A 144 10.21 31.88 -15.72
CA ASN A 144 9.68 30.85 -14.84
C ASN A 144 8.56 31.43 -13.99
N LEU A 145 7.38 30.82 -13.98
CA LEU A 145 6.20 31.30 -13.29
C LEU A 145 5.92 30.48 -12.04
N ARG A 146 5.87 31.10 -10.88
CA ARG A 146 5.45 30.45 -9.63
C ARG A 146 4.06 30.93 -9.25
N LEU A 147 3.10 30.03 -9.30
CA LEU A 147 1.73 30.26 -8.85
C LEU A 147 1.50 29.61 -7.48
N PRO A 148 0.53 30.08 -6.67
CA PRO A 148 0.12 29.37 -5.48
C PRO A 148 -0.40 27.98 -5.85
N PRO A 149 -0.21 26.98 -4.97
CA PRO A 149 -0.67 25.63 -5.23
C PRO A 149 -2.18 25.63 -5.49
N SER A 150 -2.56 25.13 -6.65
CA SER A 150 -3.96 24.91 -7.03
C SER A 150 -4.38 23.49 -6.66
N ALA A 151 -5.60 23.10 -7.00
CA ALA A 151 -6.13 21.75 -6.76
C ALA A 151 -5.10 20.65 -7.12
N PRO A 152 -5.09 19.52 -6.38
CA PRO A 152 -4.12 18.46 -6.61
C PRO A 152 -4.20 17.96 -8.05
N VAL A 153 -3.05 17.57 -8.60
CA VAL A 153 -2.96 16.86 -9.88
C VAL A 153 -4.00 15.75 -9.88
N THR A 154 -4.99 15.84 -10.76
CA THR A 154 -5.98 14.77 -10.90
C THR A 154 -5.27 13.59 -11.54
N PRO A 155 -5.06 12.47 -10.82
CA PRO A 155 -4.39 11.33 -11.41
C PRO A 155 -5.14 10.88 -12.65
N HIS A 156 -4.40 10.51 -13.70
CA HIS A 156 -5.01 10.11 -14.95
C HIS A 156 -5.98 8.95 -14.70
N ALA A 157 -7.13 8.93 -15.37
CA ALA A 157 -8.16 7.93 -15.13
C ALA A 157 -7.63 6.48 -15.26
N GLN A 158 -6.62 6.30 -16.11
CA GLN A 158 -5.94 5.03 -16.35
C GLN A 158 -4.83 4.69 -15.35
N GLU A 159 -4.29 5.67 -14.62
CA GLU A 159 -3.23 5.45 -13.62
C GLU A 159 -3.70 4.47 -12.53
N LYS A 160 -4.97 4.53 -12.15
CA LYS A 160 -5.61 3.59 -11.22
C LYS A 160 -5.61 2.14 -11.71
N HIS A 161 -5.56 1.90 -13.02
CA HIS A 161 -5.58 0.55 -13.59
C HIS A 161 -4.18 -0.08 -13.66
N TYR A 162 -3.13 0.73 -13.70
CA TYR A 162 -1.74 0.27 -13.86
C TYR A 162 -0.89 0.45 -12.61
N ALA A 163 -1.42 1.13 -11.58
CA ALA A 163 -0.76 1.24 -10.29
C ALA A 163 -0.73 -0.11 -9.55
N PRO A 164 0.39 -0.45 -8.87
CA PRO A 164 0.43 -1.62 -8.01
C PRO A 164 -0.60 -1.49 -6.88
N GLN A 165 -1.39 -2.55 -6.66
CA GLN A 165 -2.36 -2.58 -5.58
C GLN A 165 -1.66 -2.75 -4.22
N PRO A 166 -2.23 -2.19 -3.14
CA PRO A 166 -1.67 -2.38 -1.81
C PRO A 166 -1.69 -3.86 -1.40
N LEU A 167 -0.65 -4.30 -0.70
CA LEU A 167 -0.55 -5.67 -0.20
C LEU A 167 -1.64 -5.95 0.85
N ILE A 168 -2.42 -7.01 0.63
CA ILE A 168 -3.41 -7.49 1.59
C ILE A 168 -2.77 -8.54 2.48
N ALA A 169 -2.55 -8.21 3.75
CA ALA A 169 -2.02 -9.14 4.74
C ALA A 169 -3.16 -9.83 5.52
N HIS A 170 -3.13 -11.16 5.59
CA HIS A 170 -4.07 -11.93 6.42
C HIS A 170 -3.80 -11.69 7.91
N LYS A 171 -4.82 -11.26 8.65
CA LYS A 171 -4.74 -11.07 10.11
C LYS A 171 -5.29 -12.31 10.82
N PHE A 172 -4.41 -13.07 11.46
CA PHE A 172 -4.80 -14.20 12.30
C PHE A 172 -5.45 -13.73 13.60
N ASN A 173 -6.34 -14.56 14.14
CA ASN A 173 -6.89 -14.34 15.48
C ASN A 173 -5.77 -14.46 16.53
N PRO A 174 -5.76 -13.59 17.55
CA PRO A 174 -4.82 -13.72 18.65
C PRO A 174 -5.06 -15.01 19.42
N GLU A 175 -4.00 -15.58 19.98
CA GLU A 175 -4.11 -16.73 20.87
C GLU A 175 -4.90 -16.35 22.15
N PRO A 176 -5.76 -17.25 22.66
CA PRO A 176 -6.49 -16.99 23.90
C PRO A 176 -5.52 -16.88 25.08
N SER A 177 -5.73 -15.88 25.92
CA SER A 177 -4.91 -15.69 27.12
C SER A 177 -5.07 -16.86 28.10
N GLN A 178 -3.95 -17.46 28.51
CA GLN A 178 -3.90 -18.52 29.51
C GLN A 178 -3.72 -17.94 30.93
N PRO A 179 -4.32 -18.55 31.96
CA PRO A 179 -4.15 -18.09 33.33
C PRO A 179 -2.70 -18.27 33.83
N PRO A 180 -2.26 -17.50 34.85
CA PRO A 180 -0.93 -17.65 35.42
C PRO A 180 -0.70 -19.05 36.00
N LYS A 181 0.46 -19.65 35.72
CA LYS A 181 0.82 -21.02 36.14
C LYS A 181 0.71 -21.25 37.66
N VAL A 182 1.01 -20.23 38.45
CA VAL A 182 0.93 -20.29 39.91
C VAL A 182 -0.51 -20.50 40.37
N VAL A 183 -1.47 -19.78 39.77
CA VAL A 183 -2.89 -19.93 40.11
C VAL A 183 -3.36 -21.34 39.77
N SER A 184 -3.05 -21.83 38.56
CA SER A 184 -3.40 -23.20 38.16
C SER A 184 -2.78 -24.27 39.06
N ALA A 185 -1.53 -24.10 39.48
CA ALA A 185 -0.85 -25.04 40.38
C ALA A 185 -1.49 -25.07 41.76
N THR A 186 -1.83 -23.91 42.33
CA THR A 186 -2.50 -23.82 43.64
C THR A 186 -3.86 -24.55 43.61
N PHE A 187 -4.67 -24.31 42.58
CA PHE A 187 -5.95 -25.01 42.46
C PHE A 187 -5.80 -26.52 42.22
N ALA A 188 -4.75 -26.97 41.53
CA ALA A 188 -4.46 -28.39 41.38
C ALA A 188 -4.12 -29.05 42.74
N VAL A 189 -3.34 -28.39 43.60
CA VAL A 189 -3.06 -28.88 44.96
C VAL A 189 -4.33 -28.92 45.80
N ILE A 190 -5.16 -27.87 45.73
CA ILE A 190 -6.45 -27.84 46.43
C ILE A 190 -7.36 -28.98 45.97
N ALA A 191 -7.40 -29.30 44.68
CA ALA A 191 -8.18 -30.42 44.15
C ALA A 191 -7.67 -31.80 44.63
N LEU A 192 -6.36 -31.92 44.93
CA LEU A 192 -5.76 -33.14 45.48
C LEU A 192 -5.89 -33.25 47.01
N ALA A 193 -6.12 -32.15 47.72
CA ALA A 193 -6.17 -32.12 49.18
C ALA A 193 -7.21 -33.08 49.81
N PRO A 194 -8.44 -33.24 49.28
CA PRO A 194 -9.41 -34.20 49.83
C PRO A 194 -8.90 -35.65 49.83
N TRP A 195 -8.08 -36.04 48.85
CA TRP A 195 -7.51 -37.38 48.78
C TRP A 195 -6.48 -37.62 49.89
N LEU A 196 -5.67 -36.61 50.23
CA LEU A 196 -4.73 -36.67 51.34
C LEU A 196 -5.46 -36.75 52.69
N VAL A 197 -6.51 -35.97 52.86
CA VAL A 197 -7.37 -36.02 54.05
C VAL A 197 -8.03 -37.40 54.18
N LEU A 198 -8.57 -37.94 53.08
CA LEU A 198 -9.15 -39.28 53.06
C LEU A 198 -8.12 -40.34 53.47
N ALA A 199 -6.90 -40.29 52.92
CA ALA A 199 -5.83 -41.21 53.29
C ALA A 199 -5.46 -41.10 54.77
N GLY A 200 -5.40 -39.87 55.31
CA GLY A 200 -5.16 -39.62 56.74
C GLY A 200 -6.27 -40.20 57.63
N LEU A 201 -7.54 -39.97 57.28
CA LEU A 201 -8.69 -40.53 58.01
C LEU A 201 -8.72 -42.06 57.94
N LEU A 202 -8.42 -42.64 56.77
CA LEU A 202 -8.31 -44.09 56.61
C LEU A 202 -7.18 -44.68 57.46
N SER A 203 -6.06 -43.97 57.63
CA SER A 203 -4.95 -44.43 58.49
C SER A 203 -5.32 -44.51 59.98
N GLN A 204 -6.31 -43.71 60.43
CA GLN A 204 -6.82 -43.75 61.80
C GLN A 204 -7.79 -44.93 62.02
N ILE A 205 -8.40 -45.42 60.95
CA ILE A 205 -9.28 -46.58 60.98
C ILE A 205 -8.42 -47.84 60.91
N SER A 206 -8.24 -48.51 62.05
CA SER A 206 -7.53 -49.78 62.11
C SER A 206 -8.45 -50.94 61.69
N THR A 207 -8.69 -51.07 60.38
CA THR A 207 -9.27 -52.31 59.83
C THR A 207 -8.14 -53.31 59.58
N PRO A 208 -8.13 -54.49 60.24
CA PRO A 208 -7.13 -55.50 59.97
C PRO A 208 -7.33 -56.02 58.53
N LEU A 209 -6.42 -55.66 57.64
CA LEU A 209 -6.33 -56.30 56.32
C LEU A 209 -5.75 -57.70 56.53
N ASP A 210 -6.46 -58.72 56.07
CA ASP A 210 -5.96 -60.10 56.09
C ASP A 210 -4.93 -60.27 54.96
N ILE A 211 -3.65 -60.13 55.31
CA ILE A 211 -2.51 -60.32 54.40
C ILE A 211 -1.97 -61.76 54.52
N SER A 212 -2.76 -62.70 55.04
CA SER A 212 -2.38 -64.11 55.05
C SER A 212 -2.04 -64.59 53.64
N SER A 213 -1.01 -65.44 53.51
CA SER A 213 -0.57 -66.00 52.22
C SER A 213 -1.71 -66.68 51.47
N LYS A 214 -2.66 -67.28 52.21
CA LYS A 214 -3.86 -67.90 51.66
C LYS A 214 -4.82 -66.85 51.08
N ALA A 215 -5.10 -65.78 51.82
CA ALA A 215 -5.96 -64.67 51.36
C ALA A 215 -5.39 -63.97 50.13
N LEU A 216 -4.08 -63.74 50.13
CA LEU A 216 -3.35 -63.09 49.03
C LEU A 216 -3.28 -63.97 47.79
N SER A 217 -3.20 -65.30 47.92
CA SER A 217 -3.19 -66.21 46.77
C SER A 217 -4.51 -66.20 45.99
N TYR A 218 -5.66 -65.98 46.66
CA TYR A 218 -6.97 -65.92 46.00
C TYR A 218 -7.36 -64.51 45.57
N THR A 219 -7.00 -63.48 46.37
CA THR A 219 -7.42 -62.09 46.14
C THR A 219 -6.40 -61.27 45.33
N GLY A 220 -5.11 -61.59 45.47
CA GLY A 220 -4.00 -60.86 44.83
C GLY A 220 -4.07 -60.79 43.30
N PRO A 221 -4.34 -61.90 42.57
CA PRO A 221 -4.49 -61.86 41.12
C PRO A 221 -5.63 -60.93 40.66
N PHE A 222 -6.74 -60.91 41.41
CA PHE A 222 -7.87 -60.02 41.11
C PHE A 222 -7.51 -58.55 41.34
N LEU A 223 -6.87 -58.21 42.47
CA LEU A 223 -6.40 -56.85 42.75
C LEU A 223 -5.37 -56.36 41.72
N SER A 224 -4.44 -57.23 41.33
CA SER A 224 -3.45 -56.90 40.28
C SER A 224 -4.13 -56.60 38.94
N LEU A 225 -5.18 -57.34 38.57
CA LEU A 225 -5.95 -57.08 37.35
C LEU A 225 -6.78 -55.79 37.43
N LEU A 226 -7.30 -55.43 38.60
CA LEU A 226 -7.95 -54.13 38.81
C LEU A 226 -6.95 -52.98 38.65
N VAL A 227 -5.75 -53.09 39.23
CA VAL A 227 -4.68 -52.11 39.04
C VAL A 227 -4.24 -52.05 37.57
N ALA A 228 -4.18 -53.19 36.87
CA ALA A 228 -3.85 -53.23 35.44
C ALA A 228 -4.95 -52.57 34.57
N LEU A 229 -6.22 -52.72 34.92
CA LEU A 229 -7.34 -52.03 34.26
C LEU A 229 -7.28 -50.52 34.47
N GLU A 230 -7.03 -50.05 35.71
CA GLU A 230 -6.85 -48.62 35.99
C GLU A 230 -5.62 -48.06 35.29
N GLY A 231 -4.51 -48.82 35.31
CA GLY A 231 -3.31 -48.51 34.55
C GLY A 231 -3.58 -48.40 33.05
N LEU A 232 -4.37 -49.31 32.47
CA LEU A 232 -4.76 -49.24 31.06
C LEU A 232 -5.54 -47.95 30.74
N LEU A 233 -6.44 -47.52 31.63
CA LEU A 233 -7.16 -46.24 31.49
C LEU A 233 -6.21 -45.04 31.59
N PHE A 234 -5.22 -45.09 32.48
CA PHE A 234 -4.19 -44.05 32.55
C PHE A 234 -3.35 -44.00 31.26
N VAL A 235 -2.87 -45.14 30.75
CA VAL A 235 -2.10 -45.16 29.50
C VAL A 235 -2.97 -44.72 28.32
N TYR A 236 -4.27 -45.02 28.33
CA TYR A 236 -5.23 -44.51 27.35
C TYR A 236 -5.23 -43.00 27.29
N TRP A 237 -5.36 -42.35 28.46
CA TRP A 237 -5.33 -40.90 28.57
C TRP A 237 -4.04 -40.29 28.01
N VAL A 238 -2.90 -40.99 28.14
CA VAL A 238 -1.60 -40.51 27.64
C VAL A 238 -1.39 -40.76 26.14
N LYS A 239 -1.70 -41.96 25.63
CA LYS A 239 -1.24 -42.36 24.28
C LYS A 239 -2.05 -43.41 23.50
N LEU A 240 -2.91 -44.24 24.11
CA LEU A 240 -3.57 -45.29 23.32
C LEU A 240 -4.73 -44.74 22.47
N ARG A 241 -4.99 -45.44 21.35
CA ARG A 241 -6.20 -45.23 20.56
C ARG A 241 -7.36 -46.06 21.12
N LEU A 242 -8.59 -45.61 20.87
CA LEU A 242 -9.82 -46.23 21.39
C LEU A 242 -9.90 -47.75 21.17
N PHE A 243 -9.64 -48.23 19.95
CA PHE A 243 -9.71 -49.67 19.64
C PHE A 243 -8.64 -50.51 20.34
N GLN A 244 -7.47 -49.93 20.64
CA GLN A 244 -6.40 -50.62 21.36
C GLN A 244 -6.80 -50.82 22.83
N VAL A 245 -7.38 -49.79 23.45
CA VAL A 245 -7.88 -49.88 24.84
C VAL A 245 -9.04 -50.84 24.93
N LEU A 246 -9.94 -50.85 23.93
CA LEU A 246 -11.07 -51.77 23.92
C LEU A 246 -10.60 -53.22 23.79
N THR A 247 -9.60 -53.50 22.95
CA THR A 247 -9.05 -54.86 22.78
C THR A 247 -8.28 -55.33 24.00
N TYR A 248 -7.36 -54.51 24.54
CA TYR A 248 -6.65 -54.83 25.78
C TYR A 248 -7.59 -54.92 26.98
N GLY A 249 -8.58 -54.02 27.05
CA GLY A 249 -9.59 -53.98 28.08
C GLY A 249 -10.49 -55.20 28.06
N LEU A 250 -10.88 -55.70 26.88
CA LEU A 250 -11.64 -56.94 26.75
C LEU A 250 -10.86 -58.14 27.30
N VAL A 251 -9.58 -58.28 26.94
CA VAL A 251 -8.72 -59.36 27.44
C VAL A 251 -8.57 -59.28 28.96
N LEU A 252 -8.25 -58.09 29.49
CA LEU A 252 -8.13 -57.88 30.94
C LEU A 252 -9.45 -58.09 31.68
N ALA A 253 -10.60 -57.72 31.08
CA ALA A 253 -11.92 -57.92 31.68
C ALA A 253 -12.29 -59.41 31.78
N VAL A 254 -11.99 -60.21 30.76
CA VAL A 254 -12.21 -61.67 30.82
C VAL A 254 -11.35 -62.31 31.92
N LEU A 255 -10.08 -61.90 32.04
CA LEU A 255 -9.22 -62.38 33.13
C LEU A 255 -9.69 -61.91 34.50
N ALA A 256 -10.10 -60.64 34.63
CA ALA A 256 -10.55 -60.03 35.87
C ALA A 256 -11.86 -60.65 36.38
N THR A 257 -12.80 -60.97 35.48
CA THR A 257 -14.06 -61.66 35.84
C THR A 257 -13.79 -63.09 36.35
N GLY A 258 -12.88 -63.82 35.73
CA GLY A 258 -12.45 -65.14 36.19
C GLY A 258 -11.75 -65.11 37.56
N ALA A 259 -10.79 -64.22 37.73
CA ALA A 259 -10.08 -64.03 39.00
C ALA A 259 -11.02 -63.50 40.11
N GLY A 260 -11.91 -62.58 39.77
CA GLY A 260 -12.90 -62.00 40.68
C GLY A 260 -13.91 -63.03 41.18
N LYS A 261 -14.40 -63.91 40.30
CA LYS A 261 -15.27 -65.03 40.71
C LYS A 261 -14.57 -65.92 41.74
N ARG A 262 -13.29 -66.26 41.53
CA ARG A 262 -12.52 -67.09 42.47
C ARG A 262 -12.30 -66.38 43.81
N ALA A 263 -11.94 -65.09 43.79
CA ALA A 263 -11.72 -64.29 44.99
C ALA A 263 -13.02 -64.15 45.83
N LEU A 264 -14.15 -63.86 45.18
CA LEU A 264 -15.45 -63.70 45.85
C LEU A 264 -15.97 -65.03 46.43
N VAL A 265 -15.82 -66.14 45.70
CA VAL A 265 -16.19 -67.47 46.20
C VAL A 265 -15.35 -67.84 47.42
N TRP A 266 -14.03 -67.63 47.39
CA TRP A 266 -13.17 -67.86 48.55
C TRP A 266 -13.59 -67.00 49.75
N LYS A 267 -13.87 -65.71 49.53
CA LYS A 267 -14.31 -64.83 50.61
C LYS A 267 -15.64 -65.29 51.23
N SER A 268 -16.56 -65.82 50.42
CA SER A 268 -17.84 -66.36 50.91
C SER A 268 -17.69 -67.63 51.75
N THR A 269 -16.65 -68.44 51.48
CA THR A 269 -16.40 -69.68 52.22
C THR A 269 -15.48 -69.47 53.43
N ALA A 270 -14.64 -68.43 53.41
CA ALA A 270 -13.78 -68.06 54.53
C ALA A 270 -14.52 -67.39 55.70
N THR A 271 -15.74 -66.87 55.46
CA THR A 271 -16.61 -66.26 56.49
C THR A 271 -17.59 -67.25 57.15
N LYS A 272 -17.56 -68.53 56.77
CA LYS A 272 -18.28 -69.62 57.45
C LYS A 272 -17.32 -70.39 58.33
#